data_AF-A0A1Y3EWN3-F1
#
_entry.id   AF-A0A1Y3EWN3-F1
#
_cell.length_a   1.000
_cell.length_b   1.000
_cell.length_c   1.000
_cell.angle_alpha   90.00
_cell.angle_beta   90.00
_cell.angle_gamma   90.00
#
_symmetry.space_group_name_H-M   'P 1'
#
loop_
_entity.id
_entity.type
_entity.pdbx_description
1 polymer ?
#
loop_
_entity_poly.entity_id
_entity_poly.type
_entity_poly.pdbx_seq_one_letter_code
_entity_poly.pdbx_strand_id
1 'polypeptide(L)'
;MVELLKVSDQGGGVPRHIVGKLFNYMYTTASLPSVENVEYDAPMAGLGYGLPLSRLYARYFLGDLFLFSMEGYGTDACLYLKASAVDASEMLPWFSFRSKKMYESNEKGPDWSG
;
A
#
# COMPACT_ATOMS: atom_id res chain seq x y z
N MET A 1 -3.18 -22.01 -7.91
CA MET A 1 -2.86 -22.14 -6.46
C MET A 1 -2.23 -20.82 -6.00
N VAL A 2 -2.43 -20.39 -4.74
CA VAL A 2 -1.87 -19.13 -4.22
C VAL A 2 -0.93 -19.42 -3.06
N GLU A 3 0.12 -18.63 -2.94
CA GLU A 3 1.03 -18.63 -1.79
C GLU A 3 0.79 -17.37 -0.95
N LEU A 4 0.85 -17.55 0.37
CA LEU A 4 0.70 -16.49 1.37
C LEU A 4 1.98 -16.39 2.18
N LEU A 5 2.61 -15.22 2.13
CA LEU A 5 3.70 -14.85 3.04
C LEU A 5 3.18 -13.83 4.05
N LYS A 6 3.39 -14.09 5.33
CA LYS A 6 2.99 -13.19 6.42
C LYS A 6 4.22 -12.71 7.17
N VAL A 7 4.35 -11.40 7.31
CA VAL A 7 5.33 -10.76 8.20
C VAL A 7 4.55 -10.14 9.36
N SER A 8 4.93 -10.50 10.58
CA SER A 8 4.27 -10.04 11.80
C SER A 8 5.26 -9.27 12.66
N ASP A 9 4.83 -8.15 13.22
CA ASP A 9 5.59 -7.37 14.20
C ASP A 9 4.83 -7.18 15.52
N GLN A 10 5.52 -6.63 16.51
CA GLN A 10 4.96 -6.13 17.77
C GLN A 10 5.28 -4.63 17.94
N GLY A 11 5.16 -3.86 16.86
CA GLY A 11 5.52 -2.44 16.81
C GLY A 11 4.47 -1.48 17.39
N GLY A 12 3.47 -1.98 18.13
CA GLY A 12 2.38 -1.18 18.70
C GLY A 12 1.21 -0.92 17.76
N GLY A 13 1.30 -1.33 16.49
CA GLY A 13 0.20 -1.27 15.54
C GLY A 13 -0.17 0.13 15.06
N VAL A 14 -1.33 0.24 14.40
CA VAL A 14 -1.79 1.44 13.71
C VAL A 14 -3.22 1.79 14.14
N PRO A 15 -3.48 3.05 14.57
CA PRO A 15 -4.81 3.50 14.91
C PRO A 15 -5.81 3.40 13.76
N ARG A 16 -7.02 2.92 14.06
CA ARG A 16 -8.04 2.58 13.04
C ARG A 16 -8.39 3.75 12.11
N HIS A 17 -8.35 4.98 12.60
CA HIS A 17 -8.69 6.18 11.82
C HIS A 17 -7.63 6.56 10.76
N ILE A 18 -6.39 6.03 10.83
CA ILE A 18 -5.35 6.27 9.82
C ILE A 18 -5.06 5.06 8.93
N VAL A 19 -5.58 3.87 9.23
CA VAL A 19 -5.35 2.65 8.42
C VAL A 19 -5.67 2.86 6.94
N GLY A 20 -6.76 3.59 6.64
CA GLY A 20 -7.14 3.91 5.27
C GLY A 20 -6.13 4.78 4.51
N LYS A 21 -5.25 5.49 5.21
CA LYS A 21 -4.23 6.37 4.63
C LYS A 21 -2.90 5.67 4.34
N LEU A 22 -2.66 4.48 4.90
CA LEU A 22 -1.36 3.78 4.79
C LEU A 22 -0.93 3.49 3.35
N PHE A 23 -1.88 3.31 2.44
CA PHE A 23 -1.63 3.08 1.02
C PHE A 23 -1.70 4.36 0.17
N ASN A 24 -1.89 5.53 0.78
CA ASN A 24 -1.81 6.79 0.04
C ASN A 24 -0.35 7.09 -0.26
N TYR A 25 -0.07 7.42 -1.52
CA TYR A 25 1.21 7.99 -1.91
C TYR A 25 1.54 9.22 -1.05
N MET A 26 2.80 9.35 -0.66
CA MET A 26 3.33 10.44 0.19
C MET A 26 2.83 10.45 1.65
N TYR A 27 1.99 9.50 2.08
CA TYR A 27 1.60 9.43 3.48
C TYR A 27 2.74 8.85 4.33
N THR A 28 3.14 9.58 5.37
CA THR A 28 4.20 9.20 6.31
C THR A 28 3.92 9.77 7.69
N THR A 29 4.31 9.04 8.74
CA THR A 29 4.36 9.54 10.12
C THR A 29 5.77 9.93 10.54
N ALA A 30 6.79 9.55 9.75
CA ALA A 30 8.18 9.95 9.97
C ALA A 30 8.40 11.38 9.46
N SER A 31 9.30 12.12 10.13
CA SER A 31 9.78 13.41 9.68
C SER A 31 10.44 13.29 8.31
N LEU A 32 10.36 14.36 7.51
CA LEU A 32 11.09 14.43 6.25
C LEU A 32 12.59 14.25 6.51
N PRO A 33 13.27 13.39 5.74
CA PRO A 33 14.68 13.17 5.94
C PRO A 33 15.50 14.41 5.60
N SER A 34 16.52 14.71 6.41
CA SER A 34 17.43 15.81 6.14
C SER A 34 18.29 15.48 4.91
N VAL A 35 18.41 16.44 4.00
CA VAL A 35 19.15 16.30 2.73
C VAL A 35 20.67 16.26 2.96
N GLU A 36 21.11 16.57 4.18
CA GLU A 36 22.52 16.83 4.50
C GLU A 36 23.37 15.55 4.63
N ASN A 37 22.78 14.36 4.81
CA ASN A 37 23.54 13.11 5.04
C ASN A 37 22.93 11.84 4.37
N VAL A 38 22.38 11.98 3.17
CA VAL A 38 21.70 10.86 2.45
C VAL A 38 22.64 9.70 2.12
N GLU A 39 23.96 9.93 2.04
CA GLU A 39 24.95 8.93 1.60
C GLU A 39 25.37 7.94 2.69
N TYR A 40 25.19 8.28 3.98
CA TYR A 40 25.63 7.44 5.11
C TYR A 40 24.50 6.99 6.05
N ASP A 41 23.34 7.67 6.03
CA ASP A 41 22.19 7.31 6.87
C ASP A 41 20.91 7.39 6.03
N ALA A 42 20.67 6.34 5.24
CA ALA A 42 19.48 6.24 4.41
C ALA A 42 18.24 6.07 5.33
N PRO A 43 17.31 7.03 5.35
CA PRO A 43 16.17 7.00 6.26
C PRO A 43 15.29 5.79 5.95
N MET A 44 14.97 4.98 6.96
CA MET A 44 14.09 3.82 6.80
C MET A 44 12.65 4.21 6.42
N ALA A 45 12.23 5.45 6.71
CA ALA A 45 10.91 5.98 6.44
C ALA A 45 10.99 7.50 6.14
N GLY A 46 9.91 8.08 5.59
CA GLY A 46 9.80 9.53 5.38
C GLY A 46 9.28 9.94 3.99
N LEU A 47 9.43 9.08 2.98
CA LEU A 47 8.94 9.40 1.63
C LEU A 47 7.49 8.95 1.37
N GLY A 48 6.99 7.97 2.12
CA GLY A 48 5.59 7.51 2.00
C GLY A 48 5.26 6.73 0.71
N TYR A 49 6.26 6.09 0.09
CA TYR A 49 6.07 5.29 -1.14
C TYR A 49 6.09 3.78 -0.95
N GLY A 50 6.69 3.29 0.15
CA GLY A 50 6.96 1.87 0.35
C GLY A 50 5.72 0.99 0.21
N LEU A 51 4.71 1.21 1.05
CA LEU A 51 3.46 0.43 1.03
C LEU A 51 2.69 0.47 -0.29
N PRO A 52 2.37 1.65 -0.89
CA PRO A 52 1.67 1.67 -2.17
C PRO A 52 2.47 0.99 -3.29
N LEU A 53 3.79 1.16 -3.32
CA LEU A 53 4.63 0.56 -4.34
C LEU A 53 4.77 -0.96 -4.17
N SER A 54 4.96 -1.45 -2.95
CA SER A 54 4.98 -2.89 -2.66
C SER A 54 3.66 -3.57 -3.06
N ARG A 55 2.52 -2.90 -2.84
CA ARG A 55 1.21 -3.41 -3.29
C ARG A 55 1.09 -3.42 -4.81
N LEU A 56 1.63 -2.40 -5.50
CA LEU A 56 1.69 -2.37 -6.96
C LEU A 56 2.47 -3.58 -7.50
N TYR A 57 3.66 -3.86 -6.92
CA TYR A 57 4.47 -5.02 -7.29
C TYR A 57 3.73 -6.35 -7.08
N ALA A 58 3.04 -6.52 -5.95
CA ALA A 58 2.25 -7.72 -5.69
C ALA A 58 1.13 -7.91 -6.73
N ARG A 59 0.41 -6.82 -7.04
CA ARG A 59 -0.72 -6.83 -7.99
C ARG A 59 -0.30 -7.02 -9.44
N TYR A 60 0.93 -6.65 -9.79
CA TYR A 60 1.45 -6.78 -11.14
C TYR A 60 1.29 -8.21 -11.67
N PHE A 61 1.48 -9.23 -10.84
CA PHE A 61 1.26 -10.64 -11.20
C PHE A 61 0.03 -11.25 -10.53
N LEU A 62 -1.07 -10.50 -10.46
CA LEU A 62 -2.37 -10.94 -9.93
C LEU A 62 -2.34 -11.39 -8.47
N GLY A 63 -1.38 -10.89 -7.69
CA GLY A 63 -1.34 -10.98 -6.23
C GLY A 63 -2.00 -9.78 -5.54
N ASP A 64 -1.79 -9.64 -4.23
CA ASP A 64 -2.13 -8.41 -3.50
C ASP A 64 -1.35 -8.33 -2.16
N LEU A 65 -1.30 -7.15 -1.56
CA LEU A 65 -0.72 -6.90 -0.25
C LEU A 65 -1.77 -6.29 0.68
N PHE A 66 -1.93 -6.88 1.86
CA PHE A 66 -2.86 -6.43 2.90
C PHE A 66 -2.11 -6.15 4.21
N LEU A 67 -2.63 -5.20 4.97
CA LEU A 67 -2.17 -4.93 6.33
C LEU A 67 -3.32 -5.13 7.31
N PHE A 68 -3.06 -5.91 8.35
CA PHE A 68 -3.95 -6.11 9.48
C PHE A 68 -3.23 -5.63 10.73
N SER A 69 -3.72 -4.55 11.33
CA SER A 69 -3.07 -3.95 12.49
C SER A 69 -3.97 -3.95 13.71
N MET A 70 -3.36 -4.18 14.87
CA MET A 70 -3.99 -4.08 16.18
C MET A 70 -3.29 -2.98 16.96
N GLU A 71 -3.97 -1.85 17.13
CA GLU A 71 -3.49 -0.71 17.92
C GLU A 71 -3.16 -1.14 19.35
N GLY A 72 -1.99 -0.75 19.84
CA GLY A 72 -1.42 -1.16 21.12
C GLY A 72 -0.67 -2.49 21.10
N TYR A 73 -0.62 -3.21 19.96
CA TYR A 73 0.06 -4.51 19.87
C TYR A 73 1.05 -4.60 18.69
N GLY A 74 0.56 -4.62 17.45
CA GLY A 74 1.42 -4.91 16.30
C GLY A 74 0.67 -4.98 14.98
N THR A 75 1.41 -5.26 13.90
CA THR A 75 0.87 -5.34 12.54
C THR A 75 1.29 -6.62 11.83
N ASP A 76 0.35 -7.20 11.10
CA ASP A 76 0.56 -8.30 10.17
C ASP A 76 0.47 -7.75 8.73
N ALA A 77 1.55 -7.90 7.97
CA ALA A 77 1.60 -7.68 6.53
C ALA A 77 1.47 -9.02 5.80
N CYS A 78 0.42 -9.16 5.00
CA CYS A 78 0.09 -10.37 4.25
C CYS A 78 0.28 -10.13 2.76
N LEU A 79 1.22 -10.85 2.15
CA LEU A 79 1.50 -10.84 0.71
C LEU A 79 0.93 -12.12 0.08
N TYR A 80 0.07 -11.94 -0.91
CA TYR A 80 -0.48 -13.02 -1.73
C TYR A 80 0.17 -13.00 -3.11
N LEU A 81 0.66 -14.15 -3.56
CA LEU A 81 1.23 -14.34 -4.89
C LEU A 81 0.64 -15.59 -5.57
N LYS A 82 0.79 -15.66 -6.88
CA LYS A 82 0.48 -16.87 -7.65
C LYS A 82 1.58 -17.90 -7.40
N ALA A 83 1.20 -19.11 -7.02
CA ALA A 83 2.13 -20.21 -6.80
C ALA A 83 2.73 -20.76 -8.11
N SER A 84 2.07 -20.50 -9.25
CA SER A 84 2.47 -20.97 -10.58
C SER A 84 2.73 -19.78 -11.49
N ALA A 85 3.84 -19.81 -12.22
CA ALA A 85 4.19 -18.80 -13.22
C ALA A 85 3.17 -18.75 -14.37
N VAL A 86 2.51 -19.86 -14.70
CA VAL A 86 1.48 -19.91 -15.76
C VAL A 86 0.26 -19.07 -15.39
N ASP A 87 -0.05 -18.98 -14.09
CA ASP A 87 -1.17 -18.18 -13.57
C ASP A 87 -0.78 -16.72 -13.28
N ALA A 88 0.51 -16.38 -13.39
CA ALA A 88 1.11 -15.10 -13.02
C ALA A 88 1.19 -14.16 -14.24
N SER A 89 0.04 -13.80 -14.80
CA SER A 89 -0.03 -12.84 -15.91
C SER A 89 0.09 -11.40 -15.44
N GLU A 90 0.63 -10.53 -16.30
CA GLU A 90 0.76 -9.10 -16.01
C GLU A 90 -0.60 -8.41 -15.94
N MET A 91 -0.81 -7.59 -14.90
CA MET A 91 -1.98 -6.73 -14.75
C MET A 91 -1.63 -5.30 -15.18
N LEU A 92 -1.86 -5.01 -16.46
CA LEU A 92 -1.52 -3.70 -17.03
C LEU A 92 -2.73 -2.73 -16.98
N PRO A 93 -2.50 -1.45 -16.66
CA PRO A 93 -3.54 -0.45 -16.82
C PRO A 93 -3.84 -0.26 -18.31
N TRP A 94 -5.13 -0.22 -18.65
CA TRP A 94 -5.57 0.07 -20.01
C TRP A 94 -6.36 1.38 -20.04
N PHE A 95 -6.01 2.25 -20.98
CA PHE A 95 -6.73 3.50 -21.14
C PHE A 95 -8.03 3.27 -21.91
N SER A 96 -9.14 3.68 -21.32
CA SER A 96 -10.49 3.44 -21.84
C SER A 96 -11.44 4.58 -21.53
N PHE A 97 -12.66 4.50 -22.07
CA PHE A 97 -13.75 5.39 -21.65
C PHE A 97 -13.99 5.35 -20.13
N ARG A 98 -13.82 4.20 -19.47
CA ARG A 98 -13.95 4.10 -18.00
C ARG A 98 -12.81 4.83 -17.28
N SER A 99 -11.59 4.69 -17.78
CA SER A 99 -10.40 5.36 -17.24
C SER A 99 -10.56 6.88 -17.38
N LYS A 100 -11.00 7.37 -18.54
CA LYS A 100 -11.32 8.79 -18.78
C LYS A 100 -12.38 9.32 -17.82
N LYS A 101 -13.50 8.59 -17.67
CA LYS A 101 -14.58 8.96 -16.75
C LYS A 101 -14.12 9.08 -15.29
N MET A 102 -13.12 8.30 -14.86
CA MET A 102 -12.57 8.38 -13.51
C MET A 102 -11.80 9.69 -13.24
N TYR A 103 -11.20 10.30 -14.26
CA TYR A 103 -10.53 11.60 -14.14
C TYR A 103 -11.50 12.79 -14.31
N GLU A 104 -12.59 12.60 -15.05
CA GLU A 104 -13.59 13.64 -15.32
C GLU A 104 -14.73 13.66 -14.28
N SER A 105 -14.82 12.65 -13.40
CA SER A 105 -15.87 12.61 -12.38
C SER A 105 -15.64 13.70 -11.34
N ASN A 106 -16.55 14.65 -11.24
CA ASN A 106 -16.61 15.55 -10.09
C ASN A 106 -16.90 14.77 -8.81
N GLU A 107 -16.22 15.13 -7.73
CA GLU A 107 -16.46 14.56 -6.40
C GLU A 107 -17.96 14.67 -6.06
N LYS A 108 -18.61 13.52 -5.86
CA LYS A 108 -19.93 13.49 -5.25
C LYS A 108 -19.74 13.65 -3.75
N GLY A 109 -20.66 14.38 -3.10
CA GLY A 109 -20.72 14.44 -1.65
C GLY A 109 -20.81 13.05 -1.02
N PRO A 110 -20.53 12.92 0.29
CA PRO A 110 -20.51 11.62 0.94
C PRO A 110 -21.85 10.91 0.80
N ASP A 111 -21.81 9.62 0.46
CA ASP A 111 -23.01 8.79 0.33
C ASP A 111 -23.71 8.56 1.68
N TRP A 112 -23.03 8.83 2.80
CA TRP A 112 -23.49 8.60 4.16
C TRP A 112 -23.42 9.87 5.00
N SER A 113 -24.31 9.98 5.99
CA SER A 113 -24.25 11.04 7.00
C SER A 113 -22.96 10.91 7.82
N GLY A 114 -22.24 12.02 7.97
CA GLY A 114 -21.07 12.15 8.82
C GLY A 114 -21.42 12.42 10.29
#